data_AF-L1NZG7-F1
#
_entry.id   AF-L1NZG7-F1
#
_cell.length_a   1.000
_cell.length_b   1.000
_cell.length_c   1.000
_cell.angle_alpha   90.00
_cell.angle_beta   90.00
_cell.angle_gamma   90.00
#
_symmetry.space_group_name_H-M   'P 1'
#
loop_
_entity.id
_entity.type
_entity.pdbx_description
1 polymer ?
#
loop_
_entity_poly.entity_id
_entity_poly.type
_entity_poly.pdbx_seq_one_letter_code
_entity_poly.pdbx_strand_id
1 'polypeptide(L)'
;MQSKVKPMQTEKRTPPAPKPCLAAYALPSGAGSLNYTFTPLGYFPSKHAAKAAVAQVLAQHPEAVYLILEAKRKTPSAIFNLLAQEAQKRGIGPTPENTEKQP
;
A
#
# COMPACT_ATOMS: atom_id res chain seq x y z
N MET A 1 24.36 -7.18 52.03
CA MET A 1 23.17 -6.46 51.54
C MET A 1 22.84 -6.97 50.14
N GLN A 2 21.75 -7.73 49.97
CA GLN A 2 21.39 -8.34 48.69
C GLN A 2 20.53 -7.38 47.86
N SER A 3 21.01 -7.10 46.65
CA SER A 3 20.35 -6.29 45.61
C SER A 3 19.10 -7.00 45.09
N LYS A 4 17.94 -6.33 45.13
CA LYS A 4 16.73 -6.76 44.40
C LYS A 4 16.47 -5.81 43.24
N VAL A 5 17.02 -6.13 42.07
CA VAL A 5 16.58 -5.56 40.78
C VAL A 5 15.36 -6.37 40.33
N LYS A 6 14.19 -5.73 40.28
CA LYS A 6 12.98 -6.30 39.67
C LYS A 6 13.18 -6.37 38.14
N PRO A 7 12.91 -7.49 37.47
CA PRO A 7 12.97 -7.53 36.03
C PRO A 7 11.78 -6.74 35.45
N MET A 8 12.10 -5.72 34.64
CA MET A 8 11.12 -4.95 33.88
C MET A 8 10.60 -5.84 32.75
N GLN A 9 9.36 -6.32 32.86
CA GLN A 9 8.70 -7.00 31.75
C GLN A 9 8.51 -5.98 30.62
N THR A 10 9.30 -6.08 29.56
CA THR A 10 8.99 -5.45 28.29
C THR A 10 7.76 -6.16 27.72
N GLU A 11 6.59 -5.54 27.82
CA GLU A 11 5.39 -5.96 27.10
C GLU A 11 5.78 -6.16 25.62
N LYS A 12 5.67 -7.40 25.14
CA LYS A 12 5.81 -7.69 23.71
C LYS A 12 4.69 -6.94 22.99
N ARG A 13 4.99 -5.76 22.45
CA ARG A 13 4.09 -5.07 21.52
C ARG A 13 3.95 -5.96 20.30
N THR A 14 2.79 -6.61 20.15
CA THR A 14 2.43 -7.30 18.93
C THR A 14 2.50 -6.28 17.79
N PRO A 15 3.28 -6.53 16.72
CA PRO A 15 3.31 -5.63 15.58
C PRO A 15 1.89 -5.41 15.06
N PRO A 16 1.52 -4.18 14.66
CA PRO A 16 0.21 -3.94 14.06
C PRO A 16 0.00 -4.87 12.86
N ALA A 17 -1.22 -5.40 12.73
CA ALA A 17 -1.55 -6.26 11.61
C ALA A 17 -1.24 -5.56 10.26
N PRO A 18 -0.75 -6.28 9.24
CA PRO A 18 -0.51 -5.73 7.93
C PRO A 18 -1.78 -5.05 7.40
N LYS A 19 -1.64 -3.82 6.93
CA LYS A 19 -2.74 -3.10 6.30
C LYS A 19 -2.67 -3.29 4.79
N PRO A 20 -3.70 -3.88 4.19
CA PRO A 20 -3.76 -4.00 2.75
C PRO A 20 -3.75 -2.63 2.08
N CYS A 21 -3.14 -2.52 0.91
CA CYS A 21 -2.99 -1.29 0.16
C CYS A 21 -3.29 -1.52 -1.32
N LEU A 22 -3.92 -0.54 -1.97
CA LEU A 22 -3.93 -0.42 -3.42
C LEU A 22 -2.68 0.38 -3.84
N ALA A 23 -1.91 -0.10 -4.80
CA ALA A 23 -0.85 0.66 -5.41
C ALA A 23 -1.19 0.99 -6.86
N ALA A 24 -0.72 2.14 -7.32
CA ALA A 24 -0.82 2.59 -8.70
C ALA A 24 0.43 3.37 -9.07
N TYR A 25 0.76 3.38 -10.35
CA TYR A 25 1.80 4.24 -10.92
C TYR A 25 1.20 5.05 -12.07
N ALA A 26 1.83 6.15 -12.44
CA ALA A 26 1.45 6.91 -13.62
C ALA A 26 2.69 7.34 -14.38
N LEU A 27 2.58 7.31 -15.71
CA LEU A 27 3.55 7.89 -16.61
C LEU A 27 3.04 9.26 -17.07
N PRO A 28 3.95 10.22 -17.32
CA PRO A 28 3.56 11.49 -17.90
C PRO A 28 3.00 11.26 -19.30
N SER A 29 1.91 11.95 -19.65
CA SER A 29 1.29 11.83 -21.00
C SER A 29 2.16 12.41 -22.13
N GLY A 30 3.29 13.04 -21.79
CA GLY A 30 4.29 13.59 -22.70
C GLY A 30 5.46 14.20 -21.93
N ALA A 31 6.59 14.44 -22.61
CA ALA A 31 7.77 15.04 -21.99
C ALA A 31 7.45 16.41 -21.38
N GLY A 32 7.78 16.61 -20.10
CA GLY A 32 7.49 17.85 -19.37
C GLY A 32 6.01 18.04 -18.98
N SER A 33 5.15 17.05 -19.18
CA SER A 33 3.74 17.14 -18.83
C SER A 33 3.50 16.96 -17.33
N LEU A 34 2.54 17.72 -16.78
CA LEU A 34 1.95 17.48 -15.47
C LEU A 34 0.68 16.61 -15.54
N ASN A 35 0.31 16.14 -16.74
CA ASN A 35 -0.80 15.22 -16.91
C ASN A 35 -0.30 13.79 -16.74
N TYR A 36 -0.93 13.07 -15.81
CA TYR A 36 -0.58 11.71 -15.44
C TYR A 36 -1.80 10.80 -15.56
N THR A 37 -1.62 9.66 -16.20
CA THR A 37 -2.64 8.61 -16.24
C THR A 37 -2.25 7.49 -15.29
N PHE A 38 -2.95 7.40 -14.16
CA PHE A 38 -2.70 6.35 -13.18
C PHE A 38 -3.21 5.00 -13.67
N THR A 39 -2.32 4.01 -13.63
CA THR A 39 -2.58 2.60 -13.84
C THR A 39 -2.50 1.87 -12.50
N PRO A 40 -3.57 1.18 -12.07
CA PRO A 40 -3.53 0.33 -10.89
C PRO A 40 -2.50 -0.78 -11.07
N LEU A 41 -1.61 -0.93 -10.10
CA LEU A 41 -0.58 -1.96 -10.07
C LEU A 41 -1.09 -3.23 -9.38
N GLY A 42 -1.91 -3.08 -8.34
CA GLY A 42 -2.44 -4.22 -7.60
C GLY A 42 -2.87 -3.88 -6.18
N TYR A 43 -3.59 -4.82 -5.56
CA TYR A 43 -3.77 -4.87 -4.12
C TYR A 43 -2.63 -5.68 -3.49
N PHE A 44 -2.09 -5.15 -2.40
CA PHE A 44 -0.97 -5.73 -1.68
C PHE A 44 -1.31 -5.90 -0.20
N PRO A 45 -0.77 -6.91 0.48
CA PRO A 45 -1.10 -7.19 1.88
C PRO A 45 -0.47 -6.16 2.83
N SER A 46 0.55 -5.43 2.38
CA SER A 46 1.21 -4.39 3.16
C SER A 46 1.77 -3.27 2.29
N LYS A 47 2.03 -2.11 2.92
CA LYS A 47 2.76 -0.99 2.29
C LYS A 47 4.17 -1.41 1.83
N HIS A 48 4.82 -2.35 2.51
CA HIS A 48 6.15 -2.83 2.12
C HIS A 48 6.08 -3.62 0.80
N ALA A 49 5.14 -4.56 0.68
CA ALA A 49 4.92 -5.31 -0.56
C ALA A 49 4.56 -4.38 -1.72
N ALA A 50 3.68 -3.39 -1.49
CA ALA A 50 3.35 -2.37 -2.49
C ALA A 50 4.59 -1.57 -2.94
N LYS A 51 5.46 -1.16 -2.00
CA LYS A 51 6.71 -0.45 -2.33
C LYS A 51 7.65 -1.30 -3.17
N ALA A 52 7.78 -2.60 -2.87
CA ALA A 52 8.62 -3.50 -3.64
C ALA A 52 8.15 -3.60 -5.11
N ALA A 53 6.83 -3.72 -5.32
CA ALA A 53 6.26 -3.72 -6.66
C ALA A 53 6.45 -2.38 -7.39
N VAL A 54 6.24 -1.26 -6.72
CA VAL A 54 6.51 0.08 -7.27
C VAL A 54 7.98 0.25 -7.66
N ALA A 55 8.92 -0.27 -6.86
CA ALA A 55 10.35 -0.18 -7.17
C ALA A 55 10.71 -0.89 -8.48
N GLN A 56 10.06 -2.00 -8.81
CA GLN A 56 10.24 -2.67 -10.10
C GLN A 56 9.77 -1.81 -11.27
N VAL A 57 8.68 -1.06 -11.11
CA VAL A 57 8.20 -0.10 -12.11
C VAL A 57 9.19 1.06 -12.27
N LEU A 58 9.64 1.65 -11.16
CA LEU A 58 10.56 2.79 -11.19
C LEU A 58 11.94 2.43 -11.77
N ALA A 59 12.37 1.17 -11.66
CA ALA A 59 13.59 0.69 -12.29
C ALA A 59 13.49 0.68 -13.83
N GLN A 60 12.29 0.50 -14.38
CA GLN A 60 12.03 0.49 -15.82
C GLN A 60 11.59 1.88 -16.34
N HIS A 61 10.92 2.65 -15.49
CA HIS A 61 10.34 3.95 -15.79
C HIS A 61 10.69 4.95 -14.67
N PRO A 62 11.91 5.53 -14.67
CA PRO A 62 12.35 6.46 -13.64
C PRO A 62 11.51 7.76 -13.58
N GLU A 63 10.81 8.10 -14.66
CA GLU A 63 9.88 9.22 -14.77
C GLU A 63 8.50 8.96 -14.14
N ALA A 64 8.20 7.72 -13.75
CA ALA A 64 6.90 7.38 -13.20
C ALA A 64 6.69 7.99 -11.81
N VAL A 65 5.47 8.46 -11.57
CA VAL A 65 5.00 8.80 -10.22
C VAL A 65 4.15 7.66 -9.67
N TYR A 66 3.99 7.57 -8.36
CA TYR A 66 3.25 6.48 -7.74
C TYR A 66 2.40 6.90 -6.55
N LEU A 67 1.39 6.09 -6.26
CA LEU A 67 0.52 6.19 -5.09
C LEU A 67 0.45 4.83 -4.41
N ILE A 68 0.59 4.82 -3.08
CA ILE A 68 0.32 3.65 -2.24
C ILE A 68 -0.68 4.07 -1.17
N LEU A 69 -1.78 3.34 -1.14
CA LEU A 69 -3.05 3.84 -0.67
C LEU A 69 -3.69 2.73 0.19
N GLU A 70 -3.69 2.89 1.53
CA GLU A 70 -4.28 1.89 2.45
C GLU A 70 -5.73 1.56 2.05
N ALA A 71 -6.13 0.30 2.03
CA ALA A 71 -7.47 -0.12 1.60
C ALA A 71 -8.51 0.16 2.69
N LYS A 72 -8.15 -0.06 3.97
CA LYS A 72 -8.97 0.32 5.12
C LYS A 72 -8.60 1.73 5.57
N ARG A 73 -9.52 2.68 5.43
CA ARG A 73 -9.31 4.09 5.82
C ARG A 73 -10.40 4.58 6.75
N LYS A 74 -10.02 5.49 7.64
CA LYS A 74 -10.98 6.25 8.46
C LYS A 74 -11.71 7.32 7.65
N THR A 75 -11.05 7.88 6.64
CA THR A 75 -11.59 8.93 5.78
C THR A 75 -11.77 8.43 4.34
N PRO A 76 -12.90 8.77 3.69
CA PRO A 76 -13.08 8.52 2.27
C PRO A 76 -11.99 9.18 1.42
N SER A 77 -11.64 8.56 0.30
CA SER A 77 -10.68 9.12 -0.65
C SER A 77 -11.17 8.91 -2.07
N ALA A 78 -11.48 10.02 -2.75
CA ALA A 78 -11.95 9.99 -4.14
C ALA A 78 -10.95 9.27 -5.06
N ILE A 79 -9.65 9.55 -4.89
CA ILE A 79 -8.57 8.92 -5.67
C ILE A 79 -8.57 7.40 -5.45
N PHE A 80 -8.75 6.93 -4.20
CA PHE A 80 -8.82 5.49 -3.96
C PHE A 80 -10.00 4.84 -4.68
N ASN A 81 -11.20 5.43 -4.58
CA ASN A 81 -12.39 4.87 -5.21
C ASN A 81 -12.23 4.81 -6.74
N LEU A 82 -11.70 5.87 -7.36
CA LEU A 82 -11.42 5.90 -8.80
C LEU A 82 -10.40 4.82 -9.20
N LEU A 83 -9.31 4.69 -8.46
CA LEU A 83 -8.31 3.66 -8.74
C LEU A 83 -8.84 2.24 -8.50
N ALA A 84 -9.68 2.04 -7.48
CA ALA A 84 -10.29 0.76 -7.20
C ALA A 84 -11.28 0.34 -8.29
N GLN A 85 -12.08 1.30 -8.81
CA GLN A 85 -12.96 1.05 -9.96
C GLN A 85 -12.15 0.71 -11.21
N GLU A 86 -11.07 1.43 -11.48
CA GLU A 86 -10.18 1.15 -12.61
C GLU A 86 -9.49 -0.21 -12.46
N ALA A 87 -9.08 -0.57 -11.23
CA ALA A 87 -8.52 -1.88 -10.92
C ALA A 87 -9.54 -2.99 -11.21
N GLN A 88 -10.79 -2.81 -10.78
CA GLN A 88 -11.86 -3.76 -11.00
C GLN A 88 -12.14 -3.98 -12.49
N LYS A 89 -12.17 -2.92 -13.31
CA LYS A 89 -12.32 -3.03 -14.78
C LYS A 89 -11.22 -3.88 -15.41
N ARG A 90 -10.03 -3.86 -14.82
CA ARG A 90 -8.85 -4.61 -15.27
C ARG A 90 -8.76 -6.03 -14.67
N GLY A 91 -9.79 -6.46 -13.93
CA GLY A 91 -9.79 -7.75 -13.24
C GLY A 91 -8.92 -7.79 -11.98
N ILE A 92 -8.44 -6.64 -11.50
CA ILE A 92 -7.62 -6.50 -10.30
C ILE A 92 -8.55 -6.24 -9.11
N GLY A 93 -8.93 -7.31 -8.41
CA GLY A 93 -9.76 -7.24 -7.21
C GLY A 93 -8.98 -7.42 -5.91
N PRO A 94 -9.54 -7.02 -4.76
CA PRO A 94 -9.02 -7.43 -3.47
C PRO A 94 -9.18 -8.95 -3.33
N THR A 95 -8.08 -9.67 -3.16
CA THR A 95 -8.07 -11.11 -2.87
C THR A 95 -8.33 -11.36 -1.37
N PRO A 96 -8.74 -12.58 -0.97
CA PRO A 96 -8.94 -12.93 0.45
C PRO A 96 -7.70 -12.66 1.31
N GLU A 97 -6.50 -12.92 0.78
CA GLU A 97 -5.21 -12.59 1.42
C GLU A 97 -5.01 -11.08 1.63
N ASN A 98 -5.61 -10.25 0.78
CA ASN A 98 -5.62 -8.80 0.88
C ASN A 98 -6.80 -8.24 1.69
N THR A 99 -7.69 -9.09 2.19
CA THR A 99 -8.92 -8.67 2.88
C THR A 99 -9.07 -9.32 4.25
N GLU A 100 -8.08 -10.10 4.71
CA GLU A 100 -8.23 -11.04 5.82
C GLU A 100 -9.08 -10.45 6.95
N LYS A 101 -10.25 -11.09 7.10
CA LYS A 101 -11.20 -10.90 8.17
C LYS A 101 -10.48 -11.24 9.47
N GLN A 102 -10.64 -10.42 10.49
CA GLN A 102 -10.53 -10.91 11.85
C GLN A 102 -11.86 -10.67 12.59
N PRO A 103 -12.24 -11.61 13.48
CA PRO A 103 -13.53 -11.68 14.15
C PRO A 103 -13.81 -10.49 15.08
#